data_AF-A0AAN6M4E4-F1
#
_entry.id   AF-A0AAN6M4E4-F1
#
_cell.length_a   1.000
_cell.length_b   1.000
_cell.length_c   1.000
_cell.angle_alpha   90.00
_cell.angle_beta   90.00
_cell.angle_gamma   90.00
#
_symmetry.space_group_name_H-M   'P 1'
#
loop_
_entity.id
_entity.type
_entity.pdbx_description
1 polymer ?
#
loop_
_entity_poly.entity_id
_entity_poly.type
_entity_poly.pdbx_seq_one_letter_code
_entity_poly.pdbx_strand_id
1 'polypeptide(L)'
;MSDSAKRDESDPVRAPLYADMAVRQQNEYDRLRTQHEFHKAAMKGQLIRVPLSQDGPVRVLDSATGDGFWMVDVAKQYPKATSYNI
;
A
#
# COMPACT_ATOMS: atom_id res chain seq x y z
N MET A 1 -5.69 19.75 1.51
CA MET A 1 -5.79 19.57 2.97
C MET A 1 -6.39 20.84 3.57
N SER A 2 -7.39 20.71 4.45
CA SER A 2 -8.08 21.87 5.02
C SER A 2 -7.17 22.66 5.96
N ASP A 3 -7.46 23.95 6.12
CA ASP A 3 -6.73 24.90 6.97
C ASP A 3 -6.77 24.50 8.47
N SER A 4 -7.68 23.60 8.84
CA SER A 4 -7.74 23.01 10.18
C SER A 4 -6.72 21.90 10.39
N ALA A 5 -6.47 21.06 9.39
CA ALA A 5 -5.52 19.94 9.52
C ALA A 5 -4.08 20.43 9.67
N LYS A 6 -3.70 21.46 8.89
CA LYS A 6 -2.37 22.08 8.99
C LYS A 6 -2.12 22.71 10.36
N ARG A 7 -3.15 23.33 10.95
CA ARG A 7 -3.07 23.91 12.30
C ARG A 7 -2.92 22.82 13.36
N ASP A 8 -3.64 21.71 13.21
CA ASP A 8 -3.57 20.55 14.11
C ASP A 8 -2.18 19.90 14.09
N GLU A 9 -1.62 19.68 12.90
CA GLU A 9 -0.26 19.13 12.72
C GLU A 9 0.83 20.05 13.30
N SER A 10 0.62 21.36 13.26
CA SER A 10 1.55 22.35 13.83
C SER A 10 1.40 22.58 15.33
N ASP A 11 0.41 21.95 15.99
CA ASP A 11 0.16 22.10 17.42
C ASP A 11 1.27 21.41 18.24
N PRO A 12 2.07 22.15 19.01
CA PRO A 12 3.18 21.58 19.77
C PRO A 12 2.73 20.59 20.85
N VAL A 13 1.47 20.66 21.29
CA VAL A 13 0.89 19.68 22.24
C VAL A 13 0.67 18.33 21.57
N ARG A 14 0.34 18.33 20.26
CA ARG A 14 0.10 17.12 19.48
C ARG A 14 1.34 16.59 18.77
N ALA A 15 2.40 17.39 18.64
CA ALA A 15 3.65 16.97 18.02
C ALA A 15 4.20 15.64 18.56
N PRO A 16 4.21 15.36 19.88
CA PRO A 16 4.65 14.06 20.40
C PRO A 16 3.74 12.90 19.95
N LEU A 17 2.43 13.12 19.90
CA LEU A 17 1.46 12.12 19.44
C LEU A 17 1.71 11.77 17.96
N TYR A 18 1.93 12.76 17.10
CA TYR A 18 2.21 12.51 15.69
C TYR A 18 3.55 11.82 15.47
N ALA A 19 4.57 12.17 16.26
CA ALA A 19 5.86 11.49 16.22
C ALA A 19 5.69 10.00 16.57
N ASP A 20 4.97 9.69 17.65
CA ASP A 20 4.68 8.31 18.05
C ASP A 20 3.82 7.57 17.00
N MET A 21 2.83 8.25 16.42
CA MET A 21 2.03 7.69 15.33
C MET A 21 2.88 7.39 14.10
N ALA A 22 3.81 8.27 13.72
CA ALA A 22 4.70 8.04 12.59
C ALA A 22 5.58 6.80 12.79
N VAL A 23 6.11 6.61 14.00
CA VAL A 23 6.86 5.38 14.36
C VAL A 23 5.97 4.15 14.25
N ARG A 24 4.74 4.20 14.77
CA ARG A 24 3.78 3.10 14.65
C ARG A 24 3.43 2.78 13.21
N GLN A 25 3.23 3.81 12.37
CA GLN A 25 2.95 3.63 10.95
C GLN A 25 4.11 2.96 10.22
N GLN A 26 5.35 3.35 10.51
CA GLN A 26 6.51 2.70 9.90
C GLN A 26 6.61 1.22 10.28
N ASN A 27 6.41 0.90 11.57
CA ASN A 27 6.37 -0.48 12.03
C ASN A 27 5.26 -1.29 11.35
N GLU A 28 4.11 -0.66 11.12
CA GLU A 28 2.99 -1.30 10.43
C GLU A 28 3.31 -1.57 8.95
N TYR A 29 3.98 -0.65 8.26
CA TYR A 29 4.47 -0.92 6.90
C TYR A 29 5.45 -2.08 6.85
N ASP A 30 6.38 -2.18 7.79
CA ASP A 30 7.33 -3.29 7.86
C ASP A 30 6.61 -4.63 8.12
N ARG A 31 5.59 -4.61 9.00
CA ARG A 31 4.73 -5.78 9.24
C ARG A 31 3.97 -6.19 7.99
N LEU A 32 3.35 -5.23 7.27
CA LEU A 32 2.59 -5.48 6.04
C LEU A 32 3.47 -6.01 4.91
N ARG A 33 4.69 -5.49 4.75
CA ARG A 33 5.68 -6.01 3.77
C ARG A 33 6.09 -7.45 4.09
N THR A 34 6.35 -7.74 5.36
CA THR A 34 6.66 -9.12 5.80
C THR A 34 5.49 -10.06 5.48
N GLN A 35 4.26 -9.62 5.76
CA GLN A 35 3.04 -10.36 5.44
C GLN A 35 2.90 -10.58 3.91
N HIS A 36 3.19 -9.58 3.09
CA HIS A 36 3.19 -9.70 1.63
C HIS A 36 4.17 -10.77 1.15
N GLU A 37 5.42 -10.77 1.65
CA GLU A 37 6.41 -11.78 1.28
C GLU A 37 5.97 -13.21 1.65
N PHE A 38 5.34 -13.40 2.82
CA PHE A 38 4.78 -14.70 3.18
C PHE A 38 3.66 -15.15 2.25
N HIS A 39 2.71 -14.26 1.91
CA HIS A 39 1.64 -14.59 0.96
C HIS A 39 2.20 -14.89 -0.42
N LYS A 40 3.15 -14.08 -0.91
CA LYS A 40 3.80 -14.30 -2.20
C LYS A 40 4.50 -15.66 -2.24
N ALA A 41 5.23 -16.04 -1.18
CA ALA A 41 5.85 -17.36 -1.08
C ALA A 41 4.82 -18.49 -1.07
N ALA A 42 3.77 -18.39 -0.25
CA ALA A 42 2.70 -19.39 -0.16
C ALA A 42 1.95 -19.57 -1.50
N MET A 43 1.79 -18.48 -2.25
CA MET A 43 1.14 -18.47 -3.57
C MET A 43 2.10 -18.76 -4.73
N LYS A 44 3.35 -19.18 -4.45
CA LYS A 44 4.39 -19.47 -5.46
C LYS A 44 4.64 -18.30 -6.41
N GLY A 45 4.61 -17.09 -5.88
CA GLY A 45 4.81 -15.84 -6.62
C GLY A 45 3.57 -15.30 -7.33
N GLN A 46 2.45 -16.02 -7.37
CA GLN A 46 1.24 -15.56 -8.08
C GLN A 46 0.38 -14.67 -7.19
N LEU A 47 0.35 -13.36 -7.47
CA LEU A 47 -0.44 -12.40 -6.69
C LEU A 47 -1.90 -12.32 -7.12
N ILE A 48 -2.19 -12.63 -8.39
CA ILE A 48 -3.54 -12.78 -8.92
C ILE A 48 -3.69 -14.22 -9.41
N ARG A 49 -4.68 -14.92 -8.86
CA ARG A 49 -4.93 -16.35 -9.15
C ARG A 49 -6.01 -16.58 -10.20
N VAL A 50 -6.86 -15.59 -10.41
CA VAL A 50 -7.86 -15.63 -11.48
C VAL A 50 -7.12 -15.50 -12.82
N PRO A 51 -7.44 -16.31 -13.84
CA PRO A 51 -6.77 -16.26 -15.14
C PRO A 51 -7.18 -14.97 -15.88
N LEU A 52 -6.49 -13.87 -15.58
CA LEU A 52 -6.62 -12.59 -16.27
C LEU A 52 -5.59 -12.49 -17.40
N SER A 53 -5.99 -11.85 -18.49
CA SER A 53 -5.06 -11.53 -19.58
C SER A 53 -3.98 -10.57 -19.09
N GLN A 54 -2.72 -10.87 -19.39
CA GLN A 54 -1.60 -9.95 -19.20
C GLN A 54 -1.46 -8.95 -20.35
N ASP A 55 -2.12 -9.25 -21.49
CA ASP A 55 -1.99 -8.49 -22.74
C ASP A 55 -3.18 -7.57 -23.02
N GLY A 56 -4.31 -7.80 -22.37
CA GLY A 56 -5.53 -7.01 -22.50
C GLY A 56 -5.65 -5.89 -21.46
N PRO A 57 -6.62 -4.97 -21.61
CA PRO A 57 -6.84 -3.92 -20.64
C PRO A 57 -7.37 -4.53 -19.32
N VAL A 58 -6.53 -4.50 -18.29
CA VAL A 58 -6.91 -4.86 -16.91
C VAL A 58 -6.84 -3.60 -16.06
N ARG A 59 -7.84 -3.40 -15.20
CA ARG A 59 -7.84 -2.33 -14.21
C ARG A 59 -7.77 -2.94 -12.82
N VAL A 60 -6.78 -2.56 -12.04
CA VAL A 60 -6.56 -3.07 -10.68
C VAL A 60 -6.71 -1.91 -9.70
N LEU A 61 -7.61 -2.06 -8.73
CA LEU A 61 -7.76 -1.15 -7.61
C LEU A 61 -7.17 -1.82 -6.36
N ASP A 62 -6.10 -1.25 -5.81
CA ASP A 62 -5.57 -1.63 -4.50
C ASP A 62 -6.22 -0.74 -3.44
N SER A 63 -7.15 -1.33 -2.69
CA SER A 63 -7.92 -0.65 -1.65
C SER A 63 -7.22 -0.83 -0.31
N ALA A 64 -7.12 0.26 0.46
CA ALA A 64 -6.35 0.27 1.71
C ALA A 64 -4.90 -0.16 1.45
N THR A 65 -4.31 0.47 0.42
CA THR A 65 -3.02 0.09 -0.19
C THR A 65 -1.83 0.12 0.79
N GLY A 66 -1.99 0.75 1.95
CA GLY A 66 -0.90 0.98 2.90
C GLY A 66 0.18 1.85 2.26
N ASP A 67 1.40 1.31 2.15
CA ASP A 67 2.51 1.93 1.44
C ASP A 67 2.53 1.63 -0.08
N GLY A 68 1.58 0.83 -0.57
CA GLY A 68 1.44 0.45 -1.98
C GLY A 68 2.36 -0.66 -2.45
N PHE A 69 3.04 -1.37 -1.53
CA PHE A 69 4.03 -2.37 -1.89
C PHE A 69 3.46 -3.53 -2.71
N TRP A 70 2.24 -3.98 -2.40
CA TRP A 70 1.59 -5.07 -3.13
C TRP A 70 1.39 -4.72 -4.62
N MET A 71 0.88 -3.51 -4.91
CA MET A 71 0.62 -3.06 -6.26
C MET A 71 1.90 -2.95 -7.11
N VAL A 72 3.05 -2.61 -6.49
CA VAL A 72 4.35 -2.59 -7.18
C VAL A 72 4.71 -3.97 -7.74
N ASP A 73 4.47 -5.04 -6.98
CA ASP A 73 4.75 -6.40 -7.46
C ASP A 73 3.69 -6.87 -8.47
N VAL A 74 2.43 -6.46 -8.35
CA VAL A 74 1.38 -6.76 -9.35
C VAL A 74 1.69 -6.11 -10.69
N ALA A 75 2.13 -4.85 -10.69
CA ALA A 75 2.49 -4.13 -11.90
C ALA A 75 3.62 -4.82 -12.69
N LYS A 76 4.53 -5.55 -12.01
CA LYS A 76 5.55 -6.38 -12.67
C LYS A 76 4.95 -7.60 -13.38
N GLN A 77 3.88 -8.17 -12.85
CA GLN A 77 3.19 -9.34 -13.43
C GLN A 77 2.17 -8.94 -14.52
N TYR A 78 1.63 -7.72 -14.44
CA TYR A 78 0.63 -7.18 -15.36
C TYR A 78 1.07 -5.79 -15.87
N PRO A 79 2.13 -5.71 -16.69
CA PRO A 79 2.73 -4.43 -17.09
C PRO A 79 1.83 -3.54 -17.95
N LYS A 80 0.75 -4.09 -18.52
CA LYS A 80 -0.24 -3.36 -19.32
C LYS A 80 -1.51 -3.01 -18.53
N ALA A 81 -1.58 -3.37 -17.25
CA ALA A 81 -2.71 -3.01 -16.41
C ALA A 81 -2.65 -1.52 -16.02
N THR A 82 -3.82 -0.91 -15.84
CA THR A 82 -3.94 0.39 -15.18
C THR A 82 -4.19 0.17 -13.69
N SER A 83 -3.31 0.71 -12.87
CA SER A 83 -3.36 0.60 -11.41
C SER A 83 -3.93 1.85 -10.75
N TYR A 84 -4.74 1.65 -9.71
CA TYR A 84 -5.29 2.70 -8.86
C TYR A 84 -5.07 2.31 -7.41
N ASN A 85 -4.74 3.27 -6.55
CA ASN A 85 -4.55 3.06 -5.12
C ASN A 85 -5.48 4.03 -4.36
N ILE A 86 -6.20 3.53 -3.36
CA ILE A 86 -7.07 4.33 -2.48
C ILE A 86 -6.73 4.05 -1.01
#